data_AF-A0A3N5ZC73-F1
#
_entry.id   AF-A0A3N5ZC73-F1
#
_cell.length_a   1.000
_cell.length_b   1.000
_cell.length_c   1.000
_cell.angle_alpha   90.00
_cell.angle_beta   90.00
_cell.angle_gamma   90.00
#
_symmetry.space_group_name_H-M   'P 1'
#
loop_
_entity.id
_entity.type
_entity.pdbx_description
1 polymer ?
#
loop_
_entity_poly.entity_id
_entity_poly.type
_entity_poly.pdbx_seq_one_letter_code
_entity_poly.pdbx_strand_id
1 'polypeptide(L)' 'MVTRFLSLGLLIFLVYPARVFAVEKGVVDSGSTAWMLTSTALVLLMVPGLSMFYGGLVRTKNVLGTMMHSFVSMAV' A
#
# COMPACT_ATOMS: atom_id res chain seq x y z
N MET A 1 -13.33 -31.73 3.70
CA MET A 1 -12.08 -31.77 2.90
C MET A 1 -11.64 -30.37 2.47
N VAL A 2 -12.53 -29.54 1.92
CA VAL A 2 -12.27 -28.15 1.49
C VAL A 2 -11.73 -27.22 2.60
N THR A 3 -12.24 -27.33 3.83
CA THR A 3 -11.81 -26.50 4.98
C THR A 3 -10.34 -26.72 5.37
N ARG A 4 -9.78 -27.93 5.15
CA ARG A 4 -8.37 -28.23 5.42
C ARG A 4 -7.44 -27.59 4.37
N PHE A 5 -7.86 -27.54 3.10
CA PHE A 5 -7.11 -26.85 2.04
C PHE A 5 -7.14 -25.33 2.21
N LEU A 6 -8.30 -24.76 2.58
CA LEU A 6 -8.44 -23.33 2.87
C LEU A 6 -7.58 -22.93 4.09
N SER A 7 -7.57 -23.76 5.13
CA SER A 7 -6.74 -23.56 6.32
C SER A 7 -5.24 -23.67 6.01
N LEU A 8 -4.81 -24.58 5.13
CA LEU A 8 -3.41 -24.67 4.72
C LEU A 8 -3.00 -23.45 3.88
N GLY A 9 -3.86 -23.01 2.94
CA GLY A 9 -3.60 -21.82 2.14
C GLY A 9 -3.47 -20.56 3.00
N LEU A 10 -4.33 -20.41 4.01
CA LEU A 10 -4.24 -19.32 4.98
C LEU A 10 -2.96 -19.40 5.81
N LEU A 11 -2.57 -20.60 6.25
CA LEU A 11 -1.38 -20.80 7.07
C LEU A 11 -0.08 -20.56 6.27
N ILE A 12 -0.08 -20.94 4.98
CA ILE A 12 1.02 -20.61 4.05
C ILE A 12 1.10 -19.10 3.85
N PHE A 13 -0.02 -18.42 3.60
CA PHE A 13 -0.06 -16.96 3.42
C PHE A 13 0.42 -16.20 4.67
N LEU A 14 0.15 -16.71 5.87
CA LEU A 14 0.56 -16.12 7.15
C LEU A 14 2.05 -16.38 7.47
N VAL A 15 2.60 -17.52 7.06
CA VAL A 15 4.00 -17.90 7.32
C VAL A 15 4.97 -17.37 6.24
N TYR A 16 4.50 -17.15 5.02
CA TYR A 16 5.32 -16.64 3.91
C TYR A 16 5.98 -15.26 4.16
N PRO A 17 5.29 -14.23 4.73
CA PRO A 17 5.94 -12.95 5.01
C PRO A 17 7.01 -13.05 6.10
N ALA A 18 6.94 -14.04 6.99
CA ALA A 18 7.97 -14.30 7.99
C ALA A 18 9.29 -14.82 7.39
N ARG A 19 9.36 -15.07 6.07
CA ARG A 19 10.58 -15.44 5.34
C ARG A 19 11.23 -14.25 4.63
N VAL A 20 10.57 -13.08 4.61
CA VAL A 20 11.15 -11.84 4.09
C VAL A 20 11.93 -11.16 5.22
N PHE A 21 13.09 -11.71 5.56
CA PHE A 21 14.05 -11.02 6.40
C PHE A 21 14.80 -9.99 5.54
N ALA A 22 15.04 -8.80 6.11
CA ALA A 22 15.78 -7.73 5.46
C ALA A 22 17.15 -8.23 4.97
N VAL A 23 17.60 -7.72 3.82
CA VAL A 23 18.94 -7.98 3.27
C VAL A 23 19.97 -7.76 4.39
N GLU A 24 20.70 -8.82 4.75
CA GLU A 24 21.81 -8.73 5.69
C GLU A 24 22.77 -7.63 5.24
N LYS A 25 23.33 -6.88 6.21
CA LYS A 25 24.27 -5.75 6.06
C LYS A 25 25.32 -5.98 4.94
N GLY A 26 24.93 -5.78 3.70
CA GLY A 26 25.76 -5.51 2.54
C GLY A 26 25.75 -4.01 2.30
N VAL A 27 26.82 -3.49 1.70
CA VAL A 27 26.92 -2.10 1.26
C VAL A 27 25.60 -1.68 0.61
N VAL A 28 24.94 -0.66 1.16
CA VAL A 28 23.68 -0.15 0.62
C VAL A 28 23.94 0.37 -0.78
N ASP A 29 23.38 -0.30 -1.78
CA ASP A 29 23.45 0.18 -3.15
C ASP A 29 22.58 1.44 -3.29
N SER A 30 23.25 2.57 -3.55
CA SER A 30 22.61 3.87 -3.68
C SER A 30 21.67 3.93 -4.88
N GLY A 31 21.98 3.20 -5.96
CA GLY A 31 21.12 3.08 -7.15
C GLY A 31 19.81 2.38 -6.85
N SER A 32 19.88 1.19 -6.26
CA SER A 32 18.70 0.44 -5.83
C SER A 32 17.86 1.19 -4.80
N THR A 33 18.51 1.90 -3.87
CA THR A 33 17.82 2.71 -2.85
C THR A 33 17.10 3.90 -3.48
N ALA A 34 17.76 4.64 -4.38
CA ALA A 34 17.15 5.76 -5.08
C ALA A 34 15.94 5.31 -5.93
N TRP A 35 16.07 4.16 -6.62
CA TRP A 35 14.97 3.60 -7.40
C TRP A 35 13.80 3.16 -6.52
N MET A 36 14.07 2.52 -5.38
CA MET A 36 13.06 2.15 -4.39
C MET A 36 12.33 3.39 -3.85
N LEU A 37 13.05 4.42 -3.41
CA LEU A 37 12.44 5.65 -2.90
C LEU A 37 11.60 6.37 -3.96
N THR A 38 12.07 6.40 -5.21
CA THR A 38 11.31 6.97 -6.34
C THR A 38 10.04 6.18 -6.58
N SER A 39 10.14 4.85 -6.61
CA SER A 39 8.99 3.96 -6.79
C SER A 39 7.96 4.12 -5.67
N THR A 40 8.40 4.20 -4.41
CA THR A 40 7.51 4.47 -3.27
C THR A 40 6.85 5.85 -3.35
N ALA A 41 7.57 6.88 -3.79
CA ALA A 41 7.00 8.21 -4.00
C ALA A 41 5.91 8.20 -5.08
N LEU A 42 6.10 7.45 -6.18
CA LEU A 42 5.08 7.28 -7.23
C LEU A 42 3.83 6.57 -6.69
N VAL A 43 3.99 5.58 -5.81
CA VAL A 43 2.86 4.90 -5.16
C VAL A 43 2.11 5.84 -4.21
N LEU A 44 2.83 6.67 -3.43
CA LEU A 44 2.22 7.64 -2.52
C LEU A 44 1.37 8.68 -3.27
N LEU A 45 1.75 9.06 -4.50
CA LEU A 45 0.94 9.94 -5.35
C LEU A 45 -0.42 9.34 -5.76
N MET A 46 -0.63 8.02 -5.63
CA MET A 46 -1.95 7.43 -5.93
C MET A 46 -3.02 7.83 -4.93
N VAL A 47 -2.68 8.08 -3.66
CA VAL A 47 -3.67 8.45 -2.62
C VAL A 47 -4.39 9.77 -2.94
N PRO A 48 -3.68 10.89 -3.25
CA PRO A 48 -4.34 12.09 -3.72
C PRO A 48 -4.95 11.95 -5.13
N GLY A 49 -4.37 11.12 -6.00
CA GLY A 49 -4.91 10.86 -7.34
C GLY A 49 -6.29 10.19 -7.29
N LEU A 50 -6.45 9.18 -6.44
CA LEU A 50 -7.72 8.51 -6.20
C LEU A 50 -8.70 9.45 -5.49
N SER A 51 -8.25 10.24 -4.51
CA SER A 51 -9.14 11.16 -3.78
C SER A 51 -9.74 12.23 -4.67
N MET A 52 -8.98 12.76 -5.64
CA MET A 52 -9.47 13.70 -6.64
C MET A 52 -10.42 13.02 -7.64
N PHE A 53 -10.09 11.80 -8.08
CA PHE A 53 -10.94 11.02 -8.99
C PHE A 53 -12.29 10.67 -8.36
N TYR A 54 -12.30 10.10 -7.15
CA TYR A 54 -13.51 9.79 -6.40
C TYR A 54 -14.24 11.04 -5.91
N GLY A 55 -13.50 12.12 -5.60
CA GLY A 55 -14.04 13.44 -5.31
C GLY A 55 -14.84 14.02 -6.49
N GLY A 56 -14.40 13.80 -7.73
CA GLY A 56 -15.11 14.23 -8.94
C GLY A 56 -16.42 13.47 -9.23
N LEU A 57 -16.62 12.29 -8.62
CA LEU A 57 -17.82 11.46 -8.80
C LEU A 57 -18.92 11.74 -7.75
N VAL A 58 -18.62 12.52 -6.71
CA VAL A 58 -19.59 12.89 -5.67
C VAL A 58 -20.20 14.26 -5.92
N ARG A 59 -21.35 14.53 -5.29
CA ARG A 59 -22.01 15.85 -5.37
C ARG A 59 -21.07 16.93 -4.86
N THR A 60 -21.08 18.10 -5.49
CA THR A 60 -20.17 19.24 -5.22
C THR A 60 -20.10 19.63 -3.74
N LYS A 61 -21.22 19.53 -3.00
CA LYS A 61 -21.27 19.79 -1.55
C LYS A 61 -20.48 18.81 -0.68
N ASN A 62 -20.16 17.62 -1.19
CA ASN A 62 -19.51 16.54 -0.44
C ASN A 62 -18.05 16.31 -0.87
N VAL A 63 -17.56 16.99 -1.92
CA VAL A 63 -16.22 16.77 -2.50
C VAL A 63 -15.11 16.98 -1.47
N LEU A 64 -15.19 18.08 -0.70
CA LEU A 64 -14.24 18.39 0.38
C LEU A 64 -14.21 17.27 1.44
N GLY A 65 -15.37 16.76 1.85
CA GLY A 65 -15.45 15.68 2.83
C GLY A 65 -14.82 14.38 2.34
N THR A 66 -15.09 13.99 1.08
CA THR A 66 -14.54 12.78 0.49
C THR A 66 -13.02 12.87 0.32
N MET A 67 -12.49 14.03 -0.07
CA MET A 67 -11.03 14.23 -0.16
C MET A 67 -10.36 14.19 1.22
N MET A 68 -10.95 14.84 2.23
CA MET A 68 -10.41 14.84 3.60
C MET A 68 -10.35 13.44 4.22
N HIS A 69 -11.35 12.58 3.98
CA HIS A 69 -11.29 11.19 4.44
C HIS A 69 -10.10 10.43 3.85
N SER A 70 -9.79 10.60 2.56
CA SER A 70 -8.62 9.95 1.95
C SER A 70 -7.29 10.43 2.53
N PHE A 71 -7.16 11.72 2.84
CA PHE A 71 -5.94 12.25 3.48
C PHE A 71 -5.81 11.84 4.96
N VAL A 72 -6.91 11.76 5.70
CA VAL A 72 -6.90 11.28 7.09
C VAL A 72 -6.55 9.78 7.15
N SER A 73 -7.09 8.96 6.25
CA SER A 73 -6.73 7.53 6.15
C SER A 73 -5.28 7.28 5.73
N MET A 74 -4.57 8.28 5.20
CA MET A 74 -3.14 8.19 4.91
C MET A 74 -2.29 8.48 6.16
N ALA A 75 -2.84 9.22 7.12
CA ALA A 75 -2.16 9.65 8.33
C ALA A 75 -2.28 8.65 9.50
N VAL A 76 -3.29 7.78 9.47
CA VAL A 76 -3.61 6.76 10.48
C VAL A 76 -3.22 5.39 9.97
#